data_AF-A0A1G6ERL9-F1
#
_entry.id   AF-A0A1G6ERL9-F1
#
_cell.length_a   1.000
_cell.length_b   1.000
_cell.length_c   1.000
_cell.angle_alpha   90.00
_cell.angle_beta   90.00
_cell.angle_gamma   90.00
#
_symmetry.space_group_name_H-M   'P 1'
#
loop_
_entity.id
_entity.type
_entity.pdbx_description
1 polymer ?
#
loop_
_entity_poly.entity_id
_entity_poly.type
_entity_poly.pdbx_seq_one_letter_code
_entity_poly.pdbx_strand_id
1 'polypeptide(L)'
;MEIIYVSPLNNEQELNALQSARELLPCGIETADSLEVWTCVEREGDIVILLHQGPVPEREGFSEQGLRIADIFSRFGWVSHTHWTKVAKETADKGQEPG
;
A
#
# COMPACT_ATOMS: atom_id res chain seq x y z
N MET A 1 1.90 8.23 -1.17
CA MET A 1 1.74 6.89 -0.61
C MET A 1 0.26 6.58 -0.57
N GLU A 2 -0.11 5.37 -0.96
CA GLU A 2 -1.46 4.83 -0.79
C GLU A 2 -1.38 3.60 0.12
N ILE A 3 -2.39 3.46 0.97
CA ILE A 3 -2.57 2.31 1.85
C ILE A 3 -3.89 1.65 1.49
N ILE A 4 -3.85 0.34 1.25
CA ILE A 4 -5.02 -0.49 1.05
C ILE A 4 -5.11 -1.45 2.24
N TYR A 5 -6.19 -1.32 3.00
CA TYR A 5 -6.56 -2.23 4.08
C TYR A 5 -7.53 -3.27 3.53
N VAL A 6 -7.26 -4.53 3.81
CA VAL A 6 -8.13 -5.65 3.48
C VAL A 6 -8.47 -6.37 4.77
N SER A 7 -9.76 -6.45 5.08
CA SER A 7 -10.28 -7.23 6.21
C SER A 7 -10.99 -8.47 5.65
N PRO A 8 -10.32 -9.64 5.68
CA PRO A 8 -10.87 -10.86 5.11
C PRO A 8 -12.14 -11.32 5.83
N LEU A 9 -13.06 -11.97 5.11
CA LEU A 9 -14.33 -12.43 5.69
C LEU A 9 -14.16 -13.65 6.62
N ASN A 10 -13.09 -14.42 6.43
CA ASN A 10 -12.77 -15.63 7.20
C ASN A 10 -11.32 -16.07 6.91
N ASN A 11 -10.85 -17.10 7.64
CA ASN A 11 -9.48 -17.63 7.54
C ASN A 11 -9.13 -18.14 6.14
N GLU A 12 -10.09 -18.69 5.38
CA GLU A 12 -9.84 -19.13 4.00
C GLU A 12 -9.54 -17.92 3.10
N GLN A 13 -10.35 -16.86 3.23
CA GLN A 13 -10.12 -15.62 2.48
C GLN A 13 -8.85 -14.90 2.92
N GLU A 14 -8.48 -14.97 4.20
CA GLU A 14 -7.21 -14.46 4.69
C GLU A 14 -6.03 -15.16 3.98
N LEU A 15 -6.03 -16.49 3.96
CA LEU A 15 -4.99 -17.27 3.30
C LEU A 15 -4.92 -16.97 1.80
N ASN A 16 -6.08 -16.88 1.13
CA ASN A 16 -6.15 -16.56 -0.30
C ASN A 16 -5.67 -15.13 -0.60
N ALA A 17 -5.99 -14.17 0.26
CA ALA A 17 -5.54 -12.79 0.15
C ALA A 17 -4.02 -12.69 0.36
N LEU A 18 -3.47 -13.38 1.36
CA LEU A 18 -2.02 -13.45 1.60
C LEU A 18 -1.27 -14.09 0.43
N GLN A 19 -1.82 -15.16 -0.15
CA GLN A 19 -1.24 -15.78 -1.34
C GLN A 19 -1.25 -14.81 -2.53
N SER A 20 -2.39 -14.15 -2.78
CA SER A 20 -2.50 -13.17 -3.86
C SER A 20 -1.55 -11.99 -3.67
N ALA A 21 -1.35 -11.54 -2.43
CA ALA A 21 -0.40 -10.48 -2.11
C ALA A 21 1.05 -10.89 -2.39
N ARG A 22 1.41 -12.15 -2.11
CA ARG A 22 2.73 -12.71 -2.44
C ARG A 22 2.97 -12.81 -3.94
N GLU A 23 1.93 -13.06 -4.72
CA GLU A 23 2.02 -13.10 -6.20
C GLU A 23 2.20 -11.71 -6.81
N LEU A 24 1.78 -10.64 -6.10
CA LEU A 24 1.97 -9.26 -6.55
C LEU A 24 3.38 -8.72 -6.34
N LEU A 25 4.11 -9.19 -5.31
CA LEU A 25 5.48 -8.75 -5.00
C LEU A 25 6.52 -9.04 -6.11
N PRO A 26 6.51 -10.19 -6.81
CA PRO A 26 7.48 -10.48 -7.88
C PRO A 26 7.10 -9.93 -9.26
N CYS A 27 5.86 -9.49 -9.48
CA CYS A 27 5.48 -8.82 -10.72
C CYS A 27 5.97 -7.37 -10.63
N GLY A 28 7.19 -7.09 -11.08
CA GLY A 28 7.71 -5.72 -11.19
C GLY A 28 6.69 -4.81 -11.87
N ILE A 29 6.00 -3.99 -11.07
CA ILE A 29 4.99 -3.05 -11.55
C ILE A 29 5.75 -1.78 -11.88
N GLU A 30 5.80 -1.43 -13.16
CA GLU A 30 6.62 -0.35 -13.74
C GLU A 30 6.33 1.05 -13.16
N THR A 31 5.33 1.20 -12.28
CA THR A 31 4.83 2.49 -11.76
C THR A 31 4.91 2.67 -10.24
N ALA A 32 5.25 1.64 -9.45
CA ALA A 32 5.50 1.78 -8.02
C ALA A 32 6.98 1.47 -7.72
N ASP A 33 7.64 2.40 -7.04
CA ASP A 33 9.02 2.26 -6.58
C ASP A 33 9.15 1.14 -5.54
N SER A 34 8.09 0.90 -4.74
CA SER A 34 7.98 -0.28 -3.88
C SER A 34 6.52 -0.64 -3.55
N LEU A 35 6.29 -1.95 -3.40
CA LEU A 35 5.06 -2.54 -2.87
C LEU A 35 5.43 -3.30 -1.59
N GLU A 36 4.78 -2.99 -0.48
CA GLU A 36 5.00 -3.68 0.80
C GLU A 36 3.68 -4.26 1.32
N VAL A 37 3.74 -5.45 1.90
CA VAL A 37 2.57 -6.19 2.40
C VAL A 37 2.82 -6.61 3.83
N TRP A 38 1.89 -6.30 4.72
CA TRP A 38 1.95 -6.68 6.13
C TRP A 38 0.63 -7.26 6.61
N THR A 39 0.70 -8.03 7.69
CA THR A 39 -0.47 -8.35 8.51
C THR A 39 -0.56 -7.37 9.68
N CYS A 40 -1.76 -6.94 10.03
CA CYS A 40 -1.99 -6.06 11.16
C CYS A 40 -1.93 -6.86 12.47
N VAL A 41 -0.96 -6.57 13.34
CA VAL A 41 -0.85 -7.23 14.65
C VAL A 41 -1.98 -6.82 15.62
N GLU A 42 -2.56 -5.63 15.44
CA GLU A 42 -3.66 -5.14 16.29
C GLU A 42 -5.03 -5.67 15.85
N ARG A 43 -5.13 -6.17 14.62
CA ARG A 43 -6.34 -6.78 14.04
C ARG A 43 -5.94 -8.06 13.32
N GLU A 44 -5.95 -9.16 14.07
CA GLU A 44 -5.54 -10.47 13.57
C GLU A 44 -6.29 -10.81 12.26
N GLY A 45 -5.52 -11.10 11.21
CA GLY A 45 -6.03 -11.42 9.88
C GLY A 45 -6.20 -10.23 8.92
N ASP A 46 -6.18 -8.97 9.39
CA ASP A 46 -6.21 -7.82 8.49
C ASP A 46 -4.88 -7.71 7.72
N ILE A 47 -4.96 -7.42 6.43
CA ILE A 47 -3.82 -7.26 5.53
C ILE A 47 -3.70 -5.79 5.14
N VAL A 48 -2.47 -5.28 5.18
CA VAL A 48 -2.12 -3.92 4.80
C VAL A 48 -1.21 -3.99 3.59
N ILE A 49 -1.59 -3.33 2.50
CA ILE A 49 -0.80 -3.21 1.28
C ILE A 49 -0.41 -1.74 1.13
N LEU A 50 0.90 -1.49 1.05
CA LEU A 50 1.46 -0.15 0.87
C LEU A 50 1.98 0.01 -0.54
N LEU A 51 1.58 1.12 -1.15
CA LEU A 51 2.07 1.55 -2.45
C LEU A 51 2.92 2.80 -2.28
N HIS A 52 4.21 2.67 -2.61
CA HIS A 52 5.14 3.78 -2.75
C HIS A 52 5.46 3.97 -4.22
N GLN A 53 5.24 5.17 -4.73
CA GLN A 53 5.60 5.63 -6.06
C GLN A 53 6.73 6.63 -5.88
N GLY A 54 7.54 6.79 -6.91
CA GLY A 54 8.50 7.86 -7.06
C GLY A 54 7.83 9.24 -7.11
N PRO A 55 8.40 10.24 -7.79
CA PRO A 55 8.07 11.65 -7.58
C PRO A 55 6.55 11.91 -7.51
N VAL A 56 6.17 12.66 -6.47
CA VAL A 56 4.78 12.92 -6.08
C VAL A 56 3.93 13.26 -7.31
N PRO A 57 2.85 12.51 -7.60
CA PRO A 57 1.96 12.85 -8.70
C PRO A 57 1.37 14.24 -8.48
N GLU A 58 1.27 15.02 -9.55
CA GLU A 58 0.76 16.41 -9.54
C GLU A 58 -0.71 16.53 -9.12
N ARG A 59 -1.42 15.40 -9.01
CA ARG A 59 -2.83 15.33 -8.62
C ARG A 59 -3.02 14.40 -7.45
N GLU A 60 -3.75 14.89 -6.45
CA GLU A 60 -4.28 14.08 -5.35
C GLU A 60 -5.39 13.17 -5.89
N GLY A 61 -5.37 11.89 -5.51
CA GLY A 61 -6.33 10.89 -5.96
C GLY A 61 -5.81 9.47 -5.78
N PHE A 62 -6.54 8.50 -6.32
CA PHE A 62 -6.07 7.12 -6.36
C PHE A 62 -5.18 6.88 -7.58
N SER A 63 -4.09 6.12 -7.42
CA SER A 63 -3.34 5.62 -8.56
C SER A 63 -4.13 4.51 -9.26
N GLU A 64 -3.94 4.36 -10.58
CA GLU A 64 -4.53 3.23 -11.31
C GLU A 64 -4.10 1.88 -10.72
N GLN A 65 -2.87 1.81 -10.23
CA GLN A 65 -2.34 0.61 -9.58
C GLN A 65 -3.06 0.33 -8.25
N GLY A 66 -3.24 1.34 -7.41
CA GLY A 66 -3.98 1.22 -6.16
C GLY A 66 -5.43 0.80 -6.40
N LEU A 67 -6.09 1.34 -7.42
CA LEU A 67 -7.44 0.94 -7.81
C LEU A 67 -7.51 -0.52 -8.26
N ARG A 68 -6.57 -0.98 -9.08
CA ARG A 68 -6.54 -2.39 -9.54
C ARG A 68 -6.28 -3.36 -8.39
N ILE A 69 -5.39 -3.01 -7.47
CA ILE A 69 -5.14 -3.83 -6.28
C ILE A 69 -6.38 -3.85 -5.40
N ALA A 70 -7.00 -2.71 -5.11
CA ALA A 70 -8.22 -2.66 -4.32
C ALA A 70 -9.35 -3.53 -4.93
N ASP A 71 -9.51 -3.50 -6.26
CA ASP A 71 -10.47 -4.34 -6.97
C ASP A 71 -10.16 -5.85 -6.82
N ILE A 72 -8.91 -6.26 -7.03
CA ILE A 72 -8.47 -7.65 -6.85
C ILE A 72 -8.76 -8.15 -5.44
N PHE A 73 -8.53 -7.33 -4.42
CA PHE A 73 -8.70 -7.73 -3.02
C PHE A 73 -10.13 -7.63 -2.51
N SER A 74 -11.02 -6.91 -3.22
CA SER A 74 -12.44 -6.79 -2.85
C SER A 74 -13.17 -8.14 -2.80
N ARG A 75 -12.65 -9.16 -3.49
CA ARG A 75 -13.20 -10.54 -3.47
C ARG A 75 -12.93 -11.28 -2.16
N PHE A 76 -11.96 -10.84 -1.36
CA PHE A 76 -11.57 -11.50 -0.11
C PHE A 76 -12.27 -10.93 1.12
N GLY A 77 -12.77 -9.70 1.03
CA GLY A 77 -13.52 -9.06 2.10
C GLY A 77 -13.61 -7.56 1.95
N TRP A 78 -13.68 -6.87 3.09
CA TRP A 78 -13.84 -5.41 3.11
C TRP A 78 -12.53 -4.74 2.74
N VAL A 79 -12.58 -3.82 1.80
CA VAL A 79 -11.42 -3.04 1.36
C VAL A 79 -11.62 -1.56 1.68
N SER A 80 -10.61 -0.97 2.31
CA SER A 80 -10.51 0.48 2.50
C SER A 80 -9.22 0.96 1.83
N HIS A 81 -9.31 2.02 1.04
CA HIS A 81 -8.20 2.55 0.25
C HIS A 81 -8.05 4.03 0.55
N THR A 82 -6.85 4.46 0.96
CA THR A 82 -6.54 5.88 1.18
C THR A 82 -6.15 6.55 -0.13
N HIS A 83 -6.51 7.82 -0.30
CA HIS A 83 -5.98 8.62 -1.40
C HIS A 83 -4.46 8.76 -1.29
N TRP A 84 -3.82 9.01 -2.44
CA TRP A 84 -2.40 9.34 -2.48
C TRP A 84 -2.12 10.55 -1.60
N THR A 85 -1.31 10.36 -0.56
CA THR A 85 -0.87 11.46 0.30
C THR A 85 0.64 11.67 0.15
N LYS A 86 1.06 12.95 0.14
CA LYS A 86 2.46 13.34 0.19
C LYS A 86 3.01 13.03 1.58
N VAL A 87 3.94 12.08 1.66
CA VAL A 87 4.76 11.91 2.86
C VAL A 87 5.88 12.94 2.75
N ALA A 88 5.92 13.92 3.65
CA ALA A 88 7.05 14.84 3.70
C ALA A 88 8.30 14.00 3.96
N LYS A 89 9.30 14.07 3.08
CA LYS A 89 10.65 13.69 3.49
C LYS A 89 10.97 14.60 4.67
N GLU A 90 11.18 14.01 5.85
CA GLU A 90 11.93 14.69 6.89
C GLU A 90 13.30 15.00 6.28
N THR A 91 13.45 16.20 5.74
CA THR A 91 14.77 16.77 5.54
C THR A 91 15.37 16.82 6.92
N ALA A 92 16.26 15.86 7.20
CA ALA A 92 17.30 16.05 8.20
C ALA A 92 18.02 17.33 7.77
N ASP A 93 17.58 18.45 8.33
CA ASP A 93 18.26 19.72 8.28
C ASP A 93 19.59 19.49 8.98
N LYS A 94 20.59 19.07 8.20
CA LYS A 94 21.97 19.18 8.64
C LYS A 94 22.22 20.67 8.70
N GLY A 95 21.99 21.23 9.89
CA GLY A 95 22.38 22.57 10.26
C GLY A 95 23.80 22.80 9.81
N GLN A 96 23.93 23.54 8.71
CA GLN A 96 25.19 24.10 8.28
C GLN A 96 25.23 25.47 8.94
N GLU A 97 25.95 25.59 10.05
CA GLU A 97 26.36 26.89 10.57
C GLU A 97 27.52 27.40 9.71
N PRO A 98 27.42 28.58 9.09
CA PRO A 98 28.59 29.37 8.73
C PRO A 98 28.79 30.46 9.80
N GLY A 99 29.96 30.48 10.44
CA GLY A 99 30.34 31.56 11.36
C GLY A 99 31.55 31.23 12.20
#